data_AF-A0A355G5H7-F1
#
_entry.id   AF-A0A355G5H7-F1
#
_cell.length_a   1.000
_cell.length_b   1.000
_cell.length_c   1.000
_cell.angle_alpha   90.00
_cell.angle_beta   90.00
_cell.angle_gamma   90.00
#
_symmetry.space_group_name_H-M   'P 1'
#
loop_
_entity.id
_entity.type
_entity.pdbx_description
1 polymer ?
#
loop_
_entity_poly.entity_id
_entity_poly.type
_entity_poly.pdbx_seq_one_letter_code
_entity_poly.pdbx_strand_id
1 'polypeptide(L)'
;MQRQILEFLRRTWTWLKSREPLLLVVCLGFAVSTWAFIEIADEVLEQETQAFDKWVIRSLRQADDPATPLGSAWVQEMGRDLTAFGGVAALVFFTVIVAGYLWIEKKPRVIALLLAAALGGLLL
;
A
#
# COMPACT_ATOMS: atom_id res chain seq x y z
N MET A 1 13.89 -16.10 -32.16
CA MET A 1 13.13 -15.17 -31.29
C MET A 1 11.69 -15.62 -31.05
N GLN A 2 10.86 -15.88 -32.07
CA GLN A 2 9.44 -16.27 -31.86
C GLN A 2 9.22 -17.60 -31.10
N ARG A 3 10.10 -18.61 -31.28
CA ARG A 3 9.99 -19.89 -30.55
C ARG A 3 10.19 -19.75 -29.04
N GLN A 4 11.05 -18.85 -28.57
CA GLN A 4 11.27 -18.62 -27.14
C GLN A 4 10.05 -17.98 -26.46
N ILE A 5 9.33 -17.11 -27.17
CA ILE A 5 8.12 -16.45 -26.66
C ILE A 5 6.98 -17.46 -26.52
N LEU A 6 6.81 -18.36 -27.50
CA LEU A 6 5.79 -19.41 -27.45
C LEU A 6 6.09 -20.45 -26.35
N GLU A 7 7.36 -20.81 -26.16
CA GLU A 7 7.80 -21.69 -25.06
C GLU A 7 7.57 -21.03 -23.70
N PHE A 8 7.88 -19.73 -23.57
CA PHE A 8 7.62 -18.97 -22.35
C PHE A 8 6.13 -18.89 -22.04
N LEU A 9 5.30 -18.53 -23.03
CA LEU A 9 3.84 -18.47 -22.93
C LEU A 9 3.22 -19.82 -22.59
N ARG A 10 3.70 -20.91 -23.21
CA ARG A 10 3.19 -22.26 -22.94
C ARG A 10 3.57 -22.72 -21.54
N ARG A 11 4.77 -22.39 -21.08
CA ARG A 11 5.26 -22.73 -19.73
C ARG A 11 4.58 -21.91 -18.64
N THR A 12 4.35 -20.61 -18.87
CA THR A 12 3.52 -19.82 -17.96
C THR A 12 2.09 -20.34 -18.00
N TRP A 13 1.52 -20.65 -19.16
CA TRP A 13 0.16 -21.18 -19.28
C TRP A 13 -0.05 -22.50 -18.54
N THR A 14 0.87 -23.47 -18.62
CA THR A 14 0.74 -24.75 -17.89
C THR A 14 0.98 -24.59 -16.38
N TRP A 15 1.88 -23.68 -15.99
CA TRP A 15 2.11 -23.33 -14.58
C TRP A 15 0.90 -22.57 -13.98
N LEU A 16 0.29 -21.70 -14.78
CA LEU A 16 -0.93 -20.95 -14.48
C LEU A 16 -2.13 -21.89 -14.35
N LYS A 17 -2.25 -22.87 -15.26
CA LYS A 17 -3.29 -23.91 -15.24
C LYS A 17 -3.28 -24.74 -13.96
N SER A 18 -2.09 -25.07 -13.44
CA SER A 18 -1.96 -25.84 -12.20
C SER A 18 -2.27 -25.04 -10.93
N ARG A 19 -2.41 -23.70 -11.04
CA ARG A 19 -2.71 -22.76 -9.94
C ARG A 19 -4.02 -21.99 -10.19
N GLU A 20 -4.85 -22.46 -11.13
CA GLU A 20 -6.12 -21.84 -11.56
C GLU A 20 -6.95 -21.20 -10.43
N PRO A 21 -7.27 -21.90 -9.32
CA PRO A 21 -8.10 -21.29 -8.28
C PRO A 21 -7.39 -20.13 -7.57
N LEU A 22 -6.08 -20.21 -7.36
CA LEU A 22 -5.32 -19.15 -6.67
C LEU A 22 -5.29 -17.87 -7.51
N LEU A 23 -5.11 -18.00 -8.82
CA LEU A 23 -5.04 -16.87 -9.72
C LEU A 23 -6.39 -16.18 -9.85
N LEU A 24 -7.47 -16.96 -9.94
CA LEU A 24 -8.82 -16.42 -9.94
C LEU A 24 -9.12 -15.69 -8.63
N VAL A 25 -8.68 -16.21 -7.48
CA VAL A 25 -8.81 -15.54 -6.18
C VAL A 25 -8.01 -14.24 -6.14
N VAL A 26 -6.79 -14.21 -6.66
CA VAL A 26 -5.97 -12.97 -6.71
C VAL A 26 -6.63 -11.93 -7.62
N CYS A 27 -7.05 -12.32 -8.83
CA CYS A 27 -7.74 -11.43 -9.76
C CYS A 27 -9.06 -10.89 -9.17
N LEU A 28 -9.84 -11.76 -8.53
CA LEU A 28 -11.05 -11.37 -7.82
C LEU A 28 -10.73 -10.40 -6.68
N GLY A 29 -9.67 -10.66 -5.92
CA GLY A 29 -9.20 -9.78 -4.85
C GLY A 29 -8.86 -8.38 -5.36
N PHE A 30 -8.15 -8.27 -6.49
CA PHE A 30 -7.90 -6.99 -7.15
C PHE A 30 -9.19 -6.32 -7.60
N ALA A 31 -10.09 -7.05 -8.27
CA ALA A 31 -11.34 -6.49 -8.78
C ALA A 31 -12.23 -5.95 -7.64
N VAL A 32 -12.39 -6.72 -6.57
CA VAL A 32 -13.16 -6.32 -5.39
C VAL A 32 -12.51 -5.13 -4.69
N SER A 33 -11.18 -5.13 -4.52
CA SER A 33 -10.48 -4.02 -3.85
C SER A 33 -10.59 -2.72 -4.65
N THR A 34 -10.42 -2.78 -5.98
CA THR A 34 -10.58 -1.61 -6.85
C THR A 34 -12.01 -1.11 -6.87
N TRP A 35 -12.99 -2.01 -6.97
CA TRP A 35 -14.40 -1.64 -6.93
C TRP A 35 -14.78 -0.99 -5.59
N ALA A 36 -14.39 -1.60 -4.47
CA ALA A 36 -14.63 -1.05 -3.13
C ALA A 36 -13.96 0.33 -2.94
N PHE A 37 -12.75 0.51 -3.46
CA PHE A 37 -12.07 1.81 -3.42
C PHE A 37 -12.82 2.89 -4.22
N ILE A 38 -13.33 2.55 -5.41
CA ILE A 38 -14.10 3.48 -6.24
C ILE A 38 -15.39 3.88 -5.53
N GLU A 39 -16.12 2.92 -4.97
CA GLU A 39 -17.38 3.19 -4.24
C GLU A 39 -17.14 4.14 -3.06
N ILE A 40 -16.14 3.84 -2.23
CA ILE A 40 -15.78 4.70 -1.08
C ILE A 40 -15.37 6.10 -1.57
N ALA A 41 -14.62 6.19 -2.66
CA ALA A 41 -14.22 7.48 -3.21
C ALA A 41 -15.42 8.31 -3.69
N ASP A 42 -16.44 7.66 -4.25
CA ASP A 42 -17.69 8.32 -4.67
C ASP A 42 -18.46 8.87 -3.46
N GLU A 43 -18.66 8.05 -2.42
CA GLU A 43 -19.31 8.49 -1.17
C GLU A 43 -18.59 9.70 -0.51
N VAL A 44 -17.25 9.73 -0.57
CA VAL A 44 -16.44 10.83 -0.07
C VAL A 44 -16.63 12.10 -0.90
N LEU A 45 -16.72 11.96 -2.23
CA LEU A 45 -16.97 13.09 -3.14
C LEU A 45 -18.38 13.66 -2.96
N GLU A 46 -19.36 12.79 -2.76
CA GLU A 46 -20.76 13.14 -2.46
C GLU A 46 -20.95 13.70 -1.04
N GLN A 47 -19.90 13.65 -0.20
CA GLN A 47 -19.87 14.13 1.18
C GLN A 47 -20.79 13.35 2.14
N GLU A 48 -21.29 12.18 1.73
CA GLU A 48 -22.13 11.33 2.58
C GLU A 48 -21.34 10.81 3.79
N THR A 49 -20.04 10.54 3.62
CA THR A 49 -19.15 10.10 4.71
C THR A 49 -18.81 11.21 5.70
N GLN A 50 -19.03 12.48 5.36
CA GLN A 50 -18.48 13.61 6.10
C GLN A 50 -19.01 13.69 7.55
N ALA A 51 -20.27 13.34 7.77
CA ALA A 51 -20.87 13.30 9.10
C ALA A 51 -20.20 12.24 9.98
N PHE A 52 -19.95 11.06 9.41
CA PHE A 52 -19.23 9.98 10.05
C PHE A 52 -17.77 10.37 10.33
N ASP A 53 -17.05 10.92 9.35
CA ASP A 53 -15.65 11.35 9.51
C ASP A 53 -15.48 12.37 10.63
N LYS A 54 -16.36 13.38 10.69
CA LYS A 54 -16.38 14.37 11.76
C LYS A 54 -16.69 13.74 13.11
N TRP A 55 -17.62 12.79 13.15
CA TRP A 55 -17.95 12.06 14.37
C TRP A 55 -16.76 11.25 14.86
N VAL A 56 -16.09 10.50 13.99
CA VAL A 56 -14.88 9.73 14.33
C VAL A 56 -13.77 10.66 14.85
N ILE A 57 -13.44 11.73 14.12
CA ILE A 57 -12.39 12.67 14.52
C ILE A 57 -12.69 13.31 15.88
N ARG A 58 -13.95 13.71 16.12
CA ARG A 58 -14.37 14.29 17.41
C ARG A 58 -14.37 13.25 18.53
N SER A 59 -14.70 12.00 18.23
CA SER A 59 -14.65 10.91 19.22
C SER A 59 -13.24 10.64 19.74
N LEU A 60 -12.20 11.09 19.01
CA LEU A 60 -10.79 10.99 19.37
C LEU A 60 -10.22 12.29 19.95
N ARG A 61 -11.03 13.32 20.20
CA ARG A 61 -10.61 14.65 20.70
C ARG A 61 -11.37 15.02 21.96
N GLN A 62 -10.81 15.91 22.76
CA GLN A 62 -11.50 16.43 23.94
C GLN A 62 -12.71 17.27 23.50
N ALA A 63 -13.83 17.12 24.20
CA ALA A 63 -15.05 17.86 23.89
C ALA A 63 -14.88 19.37 24.16
N ASP A 64 -14.12 19.69 25.21
CA ASP A 64 -13.93 21.06 25.71
C ASP A 64 -12.86 21.81 24.92
N ASP A 65 -11.85 21.09 24.42
CA ASP A 65 -10.81 21.58 23.53
C ASP A 65 -10.58 20.62 22.36
N PRO A 66 -11.26 20.85 21.22
CA PRO A 66 -11.10 20.01 20.03
C PRO A 66 -9.68 20.01 19.46
N ALA A 67 -8.80 20.95 19.81
CA ALA A 67 -7.41 20.89 19.37
C ALA A 67 -6.64 19.73 20.02
N THR A 68 -7.06 19.32 21.22
CA THR A 68 -6.38 18.33 22.04
C THR A 68 -6.87 16.90 21.75
N PRO A 69 -6.00 15.98 21.27
CA PRO A 69 -6.34 14.56 21.11
C PRO A 69 -6.61 13.88 22.46
N LEU A 70 -7.46 12.85 22.45
CA LEU A 70 -7.67 11.98 23.61
C LEU A 70 -6.47 11.04 23.81
N GLY A 71 -6.17 10.74 25.07
CA GLY A 71 -5.09 9.84 25.49
C GLY A 71 -3.98 10.55 26.26
N SER A 72 -3.23 9.79 27.05
CA SER A 72 -2.05 10.29 27.79
C SER A 72 -0.93 10.70 26.84
N ALA A 73 -0.04 11.59 27.29
CA ALA A 73 1.03 12.16 26.46
C ALA A 73 1.86 11.11 25.69
N TRP A 74 2.15 9.96 26.31
CA TRP A 74 2.93 8.90 25.65
C TRP A 74 2.20 8.25 24.46
N VAL A 75 0.87 8.16 24.48
CA VAL A 75 0.07 7.59 23.37
C VAL A 75 0.12 8.52 22.16
N GLN A 76 0.01 9.83 22.42
CA GLN A 76 0.07 10.85 21.38
C GLN A 76 1.45 10.85 20.72
N GLU A 77 2.51 10.77 21.52
CA GLU A 77 3.88 10.72 21.02
C GLU A 77 4.16 9.45 20.22
N MET A 78 3.67 8.30 20.67
CA MET A 78 3.76 7.07 19.89
C MET A 78 3.02 7.17 18.55
N GLY A 79 1.82 7.76 18.52
CA GLY A 79 1.10 7.99 17.26
C GLY A 79 1.86 8.92 16.31
N ARG A 80 2.50 9.97 16.85
CA ARG A 80 3.35 10.89 16.09
C ARG A 80 4.56 10.19 15.50
N ASP A 81 5.26 9.39 16.28
CA ASP A 81 6.47 8.69 15.84
C ASP A 81 6.15 7.56 14.85
N LEU A 82 5.06 6.83 15.06
CA LEU A 82 4.62 5.77 14.13
C LEU A 82 4.21 6.35 12.77
N THR A 83 3.49 7.46 12.76
CA THR A 83 3.08 8.13 11.51
C THR A 83 4.27 8.79 10.81
N ALA A 84 5.32 9.18 11.54
CA ALA A 84 6.56 9.68 10.94
C ALA A 84 7.27 8.64 10.06
N PHE A 85 7.08 7.33 10.30
CA PHE A 85 7.62 6.28 9.42
C PHE A 85 6.98 6.25 8.02
N GLY A 86 5.77 6.79 7.88
CA GLY A 86 5.12 6.98 6.57
C GLY A 86 5.68 8.18 5.78
N GLY A 87 6.56 8.98 6.39
CA GLY A 87 7.15 10.15 5.75
C GLY A 87 8.22 9.80 4.72
N VAL A 88 8.43 10.70 3.75
CA VAL A 88 9.39 10.54 2.65
C VAL A 88 10.80 10.22 3.15
N ALA A 89 11.27 10.91 4.20
CA ALA A 89 12.61 10.70 4.74
C ALA A 89 12.80 9.27 5.27
N ALA A 90 11.84 8.75 6.04
CA ALA A 90 11.89 7.40 6.57
C ALA A 90 11.79 6.35 5.45
N LEU A 91 10.86 6.53 4.50
CA LEU A 91 10.70 5.62 3.37
C LEU A 91 11.96 5.56 2.48
N VAL A 92 12.60 6.70 2.19
CA VAL A 92 13.86 6.75 1.45
C VAL A 92 14.97 6.05 2.21
N PHE A 93 15.10 6.30 3.52
CA PHE A 93 16.11 5.66 4.35
C PHE A 93 15.99 4.13 4.33
N PHE A 94 14.81 3.59 4.55
CA PHE A 94 14.58 2.14 4.48
C PHE A 94 14.80 1.59 3.07
N THR A 95 14.33 2.30 2.03
CA THR A 95 14.53 1.88 0.64
C THR A 95 16.02 1.78 0.31
N VAL A 96 16.84 2.76 0.74
CA VAL A 96 18.29 2.75 0.53
C VAL A 96 18.95 1.60 1.30
N ILE A 97 18.58 1.37 2.56
CA ILE A 97 19.11 0.24 3.35
C ILE A 97 18.83 -1.10 2.66
N VAL A 98 17.57 -1.33 2.27
CA VAL A 98 17.16 -2.59 1.63
C VAL A 98 17.80 -2.73 0.25
N ALA A 99 17.85 -1.66 -0.54
CA ALA A 99 18.53 -1.66 -1.83
C ALA A 99 20.04 -1.96 -1.67
N GLY A 100 20.70 -1.36 -0.68
CA GLY A 100 22.10 -1.61 -0.34
C GLY A 100 22.36 -3.05 0.09
N TYR A 101 21.47 -3.61 0.91
CA TYR A 101 21.53 -5.03 1.29
C TYR A 101 21.40 -5.95 0.06
N LEU A 102 20.40 -5.71 -0.79
CA LEU A 102 20.17 -6.50 -2.00
C LEU A 102 21.31 -6.35 -3.03
N TRP A 103 21.98 -5.19 -3.02
CA TRP A 103 23.17 -4.95 -3.82
C TRP A 103 24.32 -5.87 -3.38
N ILE A 104 24.54 -6.00 -2.07
CA ILE A 104 25.54 -6.91 -1.50
C ILE A 104 25.18 -8.38 -1.84
N GLU A 105 23.90 -8.74 -1.78
CA GLU A 105 23.42 -10.07 -2.19
C GLU A 105 23.45 -10.33 -3.70
N LYS A 106 23.83 -9.34 -4.53
CA LYS A 106 23.87 -9.41 -6.00
C LYS A 106 22.52 -9.80 -6.62
N LYS A 107 21.42 -9.23 -6.12
CA LYS A 107 20.05 -9.48 -6.61
C LYS A 107 19.47 -8.27 -7.38
N PRO A 108 19.99 -7.91 -8.57
CA PRO A 108 19.61 -6.68 -9.28
C PRO A 108 18.14 -6.64 -9.73
N ARG A 109 17.54 -7.81 -10.02
CA ARG A 109 16.12 -7.89 -10.39
C ARG A 109 15.19 -7.49 -9.24
N VAL A 110 15.56 -7.82 -8.01
CA VAL A 110 14.78 -7.48 -6.82
C VAL A 110 14.93 -6.00 -6.49
N ILE A 111 16.13 -5.44 -6.67
CA ILE A 111 16.36 -4.00 -6.57
C ILE A 111 15.48 -3.23 -7.55
N ALA A 112 15.43 -3.67 -8.82
CA ALA A 112 14.58 -3.02 -9.82
C ALA A 112 13.10 -3.03 -9.43
N LEU A 113 12.59 -4.16 -8.88
CA LEU A 113 11.23 -4.26 -8.38
C LEU A 113 10.98 -3.33 -7.17
N LEU A 114 11.90 -3.30 -6.22
CA LEU A 114 11.84 -2.41 -5.05
C LEU A 114 11.77 -0.94 -5.48
N LEU A 115 12.68 -0.51 -6.37
CA LEU A 115 12.72 0.85 -6.86
C LEU A 115 11.49 1.21 -7.69
N ALA A 116 11.00 0.29 -8.53
CA ALA A 116 9.76 0.51 -9.28
C ALA A 116 8.55 0.68 -8.35
N ALA A 117 8.46 -0.13 -7.29
CA ALA A 117 7.39 0.00 -6.30
C ALA A 117 7.48 1.32 -5.52
N ALA A 118 8.68 1.68 -5.06
CA ALA A 118 8.90 2.93 -4.31
C ALA A 118 8.62 4.18 -5.16
N LEU A 119 9.09 4.21 -6.41
CA LEU A 119 8.84 5.31 -7.34
C LEU A 119 7.38 5.34 -7.80
N GLY A 120 6.77 4.18 -8.02
CA GLY A 120 5.35 4.08 -8.33
C GLY A 120 4.48 4.69 -7.23
N GLY A 121 4.81 4.44 -5.97
CA GLY A 121 4.15 5.07 -4.83
C GLY A 121 4.38 6.58 -4.70
N LEU A 122 5.48 7.11 -5.24
CA LEU A 122 5.74 8.56 -5.25
C LEU A 122 4.94 9.30 -6.34
N LEU A 123 4.55 8.60 -7.40
CA LEU A 123 3.86 9.18 -8.57
C LEU A 123 2.33 9.21 -8.45
N LEU A 124 1.76 8.38 -7.57
CA LEU A 124 0.33 8.34 -7.26
C LEU A 124 -0.02 9.38 -6.21
#